data_AF-A0A3R9R7U6-F1
#
_entry.id   AF-A0A3R9R7U6-F1
#
_cell.length_a   1.000
_cell.length_b   1.000
_cell.length_c   1.000
_cell.angle_alpha   90.00
_cell.angle_beta   90.00
_cell.angle_gamma   90.00
#
_symmetry.space_group_name_H-M   'P 1'
#
loop_
_entity.id
_entity.type
_entity.pdbx_description
1 polymer ?
#
loop_
_entity_poly.entity_id
_entity_poly.type
_entity_poly.pdbx_seq_one_letter_code
_entity_poly.pdbx_strand_id
1 'polypeptide(L)'
;RLNREENTRGQVVDMYVSDFGQAEIVLDNNLNANELIIADTNRIGVHPMTGREFTHQQLGIDGDHITGQIVGEYTTVLEQEQAHGRLKNLG
;
A
#
# COMPACT_ATOMS: atom_id res chain seq x y z
N ARG A 1 -16.71 -14.96 30.32
CA ARG A 1 -15.46 -15.76 30.47
C ARG A 1 -15.34 -16.65 29.24
N LEU A 2 -14.38 -16.34 28.35
CA LEU A 2 -13.60 -17.24 27.49
C LEU A 2 -12.72 -16.32 26.63
N ASN A 3 -11.62 -15.82 27.22
CA ASN A 3 -10.51 -15.26 26.44
C ASN A 3 -9.86 -16.44 25.74
N ARG A 4 -10.06 -16.54 24.43
CA ARG A 4 -9.30 -17.43 23.56
C ARG A 4 -9.04 -16.69 22.27
N GLU A 5 -7.97 -15.91 22.24
CA GLU A 5 -7.14 -15.68 21.05
C GLU A 5 -5.66 -15.54 21.47
N GLU A 6 -5.25 -16.36 22.44
CA GLU A 6 -3.83 -16.63 22.72
C GLU A 6 -3.25 -17.63 21.68
N ASN A 7 -3.63 -17.48 20.41
CA ASN A 7 -3.23 -18.39 19.33
C ASN A 7 -2.67 -17.65 18.11
N THR A 8 -1.85 -16.62 18.35
CA THR A 8 -0.80 -16.19 17.42
C THR A 8 0.35 -15.64 18.26
N ARG A 9 1.38 -16.45 18.51
CA ARG A 9 2.61 -16.00 19.19
C ARG A 9 3.49 -15.25 18.20
N GLY A 10 3.05 -14.04 17.87
CA GLY A 10 3.78 -12.98 17.20
C GLY A 10 3.02 -11.71 17.57
N GLN A 11 3.56 -10.91 18.48
CA GLN A 11 2.93 -9.66 18.85
C GLN A 11 2.97 -8.76 17.61
N VAL A 12 1.87 -8.70 16.85
CA VAL A 12 1.73 -7.73 15.77
C VAL A 12 1.65 -6.38 16.47
N VAL A 13 2.74 -5.62 16.40
CA VAL A 13 2.78 -4.26 16.94
C VAL A 13 2.11 -3.39 15.89
N ASP A 14 0.83 -3.08 16.08
CA ASP A 14 0.05 -2.29 15.12
C ASP A 14 0.44 -0.80 15.14
N MET A 15 1.08 -0.34 16.21
CA MET A 15 1.37 1.08 16.43
C MET A 15 2.71 1.30 17.11
N TYR A 16 3.51 2.20 16.53
CA TYR A 16 4.69 2.78 17.14
C TYR A 16 4.29 4.05 17.91
N VAL A 17 4.61 4.11 19.20
CA VAL A 17 4.35 5.28 20.05
C VAL A 17 5.68 5.83 20.54
N SER A 18 5.90 7.12 20.35
CA SER A 18 7.09 7.84 20.78
C SER A 18 6.75 9.25 21.28
N ASP A 19 7.74 9.96 21.81
CA ASP A 19 7.61 11.37 22.21
C ASP A 19 7.27 12.30 21.02
N PHE A 20 7.47 11.83 19.79
CA PHE A 20 7.19 12.55 18.55
C PHE A 20 5.81 12.24 17.96
N GLY A 21 5.04 11.33 18.56
CA GLY A 21 3.71 10.96 18.12
C GLY A 21 3.51 9.46 17.94
N GLN A 22 2.44 9.11 17.24
CA GLN A 22 2.01 7.74 16.98
C GLN A 22 2.04 7.47 15.48
N ALA A 23 2.54 6.31 15.08
CA ALA A 23 2.56 5.86 13.68
C ALA A 23 2.04 4.43 13.58
N GLU A 24 1.24 4.16 12.57
CA GLU A 24 0.80 2.80 12.22
C GLU A 24 1.97 2.03 11.58
N ILE A 25 2.14 0.76 11.96
CA ILE A 25 3.14 -0.11 11.35
C ILE A 25 2.45 -1.01 10.34
N VAL A 26 2.84 -0.87 9.07
CA VAL A 26 2.35 -1.70 7.97
C VAL A 26 3.46 -2.64 7.53
N LEU A 27 3.17 -3.94 7.45
CA LEU A 27 4.08 -4.93 6.91
C LEU A 27 3.97 -4.96 5.38
N ASP A 28 5.07 -4.69 4.68
CA ASP A 28 5.16 -4.76 3.22
C ASP A 28 6.14 -5.86 2.79
N ASN A 29 5.61 -6.88 2.11
CA ASN A 29 6.40 -8.00 1.59
C ASN A 29 7.29 -7.62 0.39
N ASN A 30 7.04 -6.46 -0.22
CA ASN A 30 7.84 -5.95 -1.33
C ASN A 30 8.98 -5.04 -0.88
N LEU A 31 9.01 -4.64 0.41
CA LEU A 31 10.10 -3.87 0.98
C LEU A 31 11.26 -4.80 1.34
N ASN A 32 12.51 -4.35 1.09
CA ASN A 32 13.68 -5.11 1.49
C ASN A 32 13.76 -5.23 3.02
N ALA A 33 14.20 -6.40 3.50
CA ALA A 33 14.25 -6.69 4.94
C ALA A 33 15.20 -5.78 5.75
N ASN A 34 16.13 -5.08 5.09
CA ASN A 34 17.08 -4.15 5.72
C ASN A 34 16.73 -2.67 5.48
N GLU A 35 15.48 -2.38 5.12
CA GLU A 35 14.97 -1.03 4.88
C GLU A 35 13.69 -0.76 5.67
N LEU A 36 13.46 0.52 5.99
CA LEU A 36 12.23 1.01 6.61
C LEU A 36 11.78 2.27 5.87
N ILE A 37 10.49 2.37 5.58
CA ILE A 37 9.86 3.56 5.01
C ILE A 37 9.01 4.22 6.08
N ILE A 38 9.20 5.52 6.26
CA ILE A 38 8.36 6.40 7.06
C ILE A 38 7.63 7.28 6.05
N ALA A 39 6.31 7.20 6.01
CA ALA A 39 5.52 7.98 5.07
C ALA A 39 4.28 8.59 5.74
N ASP A 40 3.97 9.83 5.40
CA ASP A 40 2.71 10.47 5.78
C ASP A 40 1.62 10.06 4.78
N THR A 41 0.67 9.25 5.24
CA THR A 41 -0.43 8.71 4.43
C THR A 41 -1.36 9.79 3.87
N ASN A 42 -1.37 11.00 4.44
CA ASN A 42 -2.16 12.11 3.93
C ASN A 42 -1.49 12.83 2.75
N ARG A 43 -0.23 12.50 2.44
CA ARG A 43 0.62 13.18 1.45
C ARG A 43 1.16 12.23 0.39
N ILE A 44 0.69 10.99 0.39
CA ILE A 44 0.97 10.00 -0.64
C ILE A 44 -0.35 9.54 -1.24
N GLY A 45 -0.34 9.23 -2.53
CA GLY A 45 -1.55 8.79 -3.20
C GLY A 45 -1.26 8.10 -4.51
N VAL A 46 -2.28 7.45 -5.04
CA VAL A 46 -2.28 6.88 -6.39
C VAL A 46 -3.42 7.56 -7.13
N HIS A 47 -3.07 8.29 -8.20
CA HIS A 47 -4.04 9.05 -8.98
C HIS A 47 -4.09 8.54 -10.41
N PRO A 48 -5.29 8.40 -11.00
CA PRO A 48 -5.39 8.11 -12.42
C PRO A 48 -4.88 9.31 -13.21
N MET A 49 -4.23 9.04 -14.34
CA MET A 49 -4.04 10.10 -15.33
C MET A 49 -5.41 10.51 -15.87
N THR A 50 -5.62 11.81 -16.08
CA THR A 50 -6.90 12.36 -16.52
C THR A 50 -7.44 11.61 -17.75
N GLY A 51 -8.64 11.03 -17.64
CA GLY A 51 -9.27 10.27 -18.74
C GLY A 51 -8.73 8.85 -18.92
N ARG A 52 -7.90 8.36 -18.00
CA ARG A 52 -7.36 6.99 -17.97
C ARG A 52 -7.66 6.29 -16.65
N GLU A 53 -8.80 6.61 -16.06
CA GLU A 53 -9.38 5.88 -14.95
C GLU A 53 -9.66 4.42 -15.35
N PHE A 54 -9.93 3.55 -14.38
CA PHE A 54 -10.27 2.17 -14.70
C PHE A 54 -11.50 2.10 -15.59
N THR A 55 -11.34 1.50 -16.76
CA THR A 55 -12.42 1.26 -17.72
C THR A 55 -12.38 -0.18 -18.21
N HIS A 56 -13.57 -0.74 -18.39
CA HIS A 56 -13.72 -2.02 -19.05
C HIS A 56 -13.77 -1.81 -20.56
N GLN A 57 -12.77 -2.32 -21.26
CA GLN A 57 -12.68 -2.31 -22.71
C GLN A 57 -13.06 -3.68 -23.26
N GLN A 58 -14.17 -3.76 -23.97
CA GLN A 58 -14.56 -4.97 -24.68
C GLN A 58 -13.63 -5.17 -25.90
N LEU A 59 -13.01 -6.34 -25.98
CA LEU A 59 -12.09 -6.72 -27.05
C LEU A 59 -12.79 -7.45 -28.19
N GLY A 60 -13.93 -8.08 -27.91
CA GLY A 60 -14.75 -8.74 -28.93
C GLY A 60 -15.50 -9.94 -28.38
N ILE A 61 -16.03 -10.74 -29.30
CA ILE A 61 -16.59 -12.06 -29.03
C ILE A 61 -15.61 -13.06 -29.63
N ASP A 62 -15.13 -14.01 -28.83
CA ASP A 62 -14.27 -15.10 -29.27
C ASP A 62 -15.04 -16.42 -29.05
N GLY A 63 -15.49 -17.08 -30.11
CA GLY A 63 -16.41 -18.21 -29.98
C GLY A 63 -17.66 -17.86 -29.16
N ASP A 64 -17.88 -18.56 -28.04
CA ASP A 64 -19.07 -18.40 -27.18
C ASP A 64 -18.86 -17.47 -25.97
N HIS A 65 -17.73 -16.75 -25.89
CA HIS A 65 -17.46 -15.82 -24.77
C HIS A 65 -17.15 -14.40 -25.24
N ILE A 66 -17.53 -13.43 -24.38
CA ILE A 66 -17.17 -12.02 -24.56
C ILE A 66 -15.85 -11.79 -23.84
N THR A 67 -14.87 -11.29 -24.59
CA THR A 67 -13.55 -10.95 -24.06
C THR A 67 -13.47 -9.46 -23.80
N GLY A 68 -12.91 -9.10 -22.65
CA GLY A 68 -12.65 -7.72 -22.28
C GLY A 68 -11.42 -7.60 -21.40
N GLN A 69 -10.91 -6.38 -21.29
CA GLN A 69 -9.79 -6.04 -20.42
C GLN A 69 -10.16 -4.85 -19.54
N ILE A 70 -9.64 -4.83 -18.31
CA ILE A 70 -9.70 -3.67 -17.43
C ILE A 70 -8.39 -2.92 -17.61
N VAL A 71 -8.47 -1.70 -18.11
CA VAL A 71 -7.31 -0.83 -18.33
C VAL A 71 -7.46 0.45 -17.53
N GLY A 72 -6.33 0.97 -17.07
CA GLY A 72 -6.21 2.25 -16.39
C GLY A 72 -4.73 2.62 -16.31
N GLU A 73 -4.43 3.91 -16.27
CA GLU A 73 -3.08 4.41 -16.07
C GLU A 73 -3.05 5.26 -14.81
N TYR A 74 -2.16 4.90 -13.89
CA TYR A 74 -2.05 5.52 -12.58
C TYR A 74 -0.62 5.98 -12.33
N THR A 75 -0.51 7.09 -11.63
CA THR A 75 0.76 7.61 -11.14
C THR A 75 0.76 7.68 -9.63
N THR A 76 1.94 7.57 -9.05
CA THR A 76 2.16 7.81 -7.63
C THR A 76 2.34 9.31 -7.42
N VAL A 77 1.58 9.85 -6.48
CA VAL A 77 1.73 11.22 -6.00
C VAL A 77 2.47 11.18 -4.68
N LEU A 78 3.56 11.94 -4.61
CA LEU A 78 4.35 12.14 -3.39
C LEU A 78 4.42 13.64 -3.12
N GLU A 79 3.63 14.12 -2.17
CA GLU A 79 3.63 15.51 -1.76
C GLU A 79 4.59 15.73 -0.61
N GLN A 80 5.31 16.86 -0.65
CA GLN A 80 6.23 17.28 0.41
C GLN A 80 7.23 16.18 0.79
N GLU A 81 8.19 15.90 -0.08
CA GLU A 81 9.20 14.83 0.07
C GLU A 81 9.83 14.77 1.48
N GLN A 82 10.08 15.92 2.11
CA GLN A 82 10.68 16.02 3.44
C GLN A 82 9.82 15.44 4.58
N ALA A 83 8.53 15.20 4.35
CA ALA A 83 7.64 14.54 5.31
C ALA A 83 7.82 13.01 5.33
N HIS A 84 8.56 12.48 4.37
CA HIS A 84 8.81 11.05 4.20
C HIS A 84 10.28 10.74 4.44
N GLY A 85 10.57 9.50 4.81
CA GLY A 85 11.91 9.03 5.11
C GLY A 85 12.10 7.60 4.65
N ARG A 86 13.33 7.28 4.24
CA ARG A 86 13.73 5.90 3.96
C ARG A 86 15.04 5.62 4.67
N LEU A 87 15.00 4.68 5.60
CA LEU A 87 16.17 4.14 6.25
C LEU A 87 16.61 2.90 5.48
N LYS A 88 17.91 2.78 5.25
CA LYS A 88 18.53 1.65 4.54
C LYS A 88 19.67 1.08 5.37
N ASN A 89 20.04 -0.16 5.08
CA ASN A 89 21.15 -0.85 5.74
C ASN A 89 20.94 -0.94 7.27
N LEU A 90 19.75 -1.37 7.69
CA LEU A 90 19.43 -1.60 9.10
C LEU A 90 20.09 -2.86 9.69
N GLY A 91 21.05 -3.46 8.96
CA GLY A 91 21.81 -4.64 9.35
C GLY A 91 23.28 -4.49 9.03
#